data_AF-A0A2T6CSV9-F1
#
_entry.id   AF-A0A2T6CSV9-F1
#
_cell.length_a   1.000
_cell.length_b   1.000
_cell.length_c   1.000
_cell.angle_alpha   90.00
_cell.angle_beta   90.00
_cell.angle_gamma   90.00
#
_symmetry.space_group_name_H-M   'P 1'
#
loop_
_entity.id
_entity.type
_entity.pdbx_description
1 polymer ?
#
loop_
_entity_poly.entity_id
_entity_poly.type
_entity_poly.pdbx_seq_one_letter_code
_entity_poly.pdbx_strand_id
1 'polypeptide(L)' 'MLPSLHNAEIAIGDFLFPWGMIISALGFLLAFFVVQLLERLGLTRGIWHLPLFFVALSVLFGCLLGLIFAP' A
#
# COMPACT_ATOMS: atom_id res chain seq x y z
N MET A 1 1.05 -28.97 -6.50
CA MET A 1 1.26 -27.51 -6.49
C MET A 1 0.06 -26.87 -7.17
N LEU A 2 -0.71 -26.06 -6.45
CA LEU A 2 -1.93 -25.44 -6.98
C LEU A 2 -1.54 -24.36 -8.03
N PRO A 3 -2.02 -24.45 -9.28
CA PRO A 3 -1.67 -23.49 -10.35
C PRO A 3 -2.19 -22.06 -10.09
N SER A 4 -3.03 -21.86 -9.07
CA SER A 4 -3.64 -20.57 -8.72
C SER A 4 -2.67 -19.54 -8.10
N LEU A 5 -1.46 -19.94 -7.69
CA LEU A 5 -0.44 -19.02 -7.15
C LEU A 5 0.43 -18.37 -8.25
N HIS A 6 0.24 -18.73 -9.52
CA HIS A 6 1.12 -18.30 -10.62
C HIS A 6 0.83 -16.87 -11.13
N ASN A 7 -0.36 -16.33 -10.89
CA ASN A 7 -0.78 -15.03 -11.43
C ASN A 7 -0.49 -13.87 -10.46
N ALA A 8 0.75 -13.77 -9.98
CA ALA A 8 1.22 -12.53 -9.32
C ALA A 8 1.45 -11.40 -10.34
N GLU A 9 1.18 -11.66 -11.62
CA GLU A 9 1.60 -10.86 -12.76
C GLU A 9 0.39 -10.59 -13.67
N ILE A 10 0.16 -9.32 -13.99
CA ILE A 10 -0.83 -8.88 -14.98
C ILE A 10 -0.08 -8.61 -16.28
N ALA A 11 -0.42 -9.32 -17.35
CA ALA A 11 0.10 -9.01 -18.68
C ALA A 11 -0.62 -7.77 -19.25
N ILE A 12 0.13 -6.68 -19.45
CA ILE A 12 -0.32 -5.50 -20.21
C ILE A 12 0.51 -5.48 -21.50
N GLY A 13 -0.08 -5.98 -22.59
CA GLY A 13 0.67 -6.24 -23.83
C GLY A 13 1.72 -7.32 -23.58
N ASP A 14 2.98 -7.02 -23.88
CA ASP A 14 4.13 -7.91 -23.63
C ASP A 14 4.80 -7.71 -22.26
N PHE A 15 4.30 -6.78 -21.43
CA PHE A 15 4.90 -6.46 -20.14
C PHE A 15 4.12 -7.08 -18.98
N LEU A 16 4.84 -7.83 -18.13
CA LEU A 16 4.31 -8.46 -16.93
C LEU A 16 4.39 -7.49 -15.75
N PHE A 17 3.25 -6.92 -15.36
CA PHE A 17 3.14 -6.03 -14.20
C PHE A 17 2.90 -6.85 -12.93
N PRO A 18 3.81 -6.83 -11.94
CA PRO A 18 3.57 -7.51 -10.69
C PRO A 18 2.41 -6.85 -9.93
N TRP A 19 1.37 -7.62 -9.63
CA TRP A 19 0.19 -7.17 -8.89
C TRP A 19 0.54 -6.57 -7.53
N GLY A 20 1.55 -7.13 -6.87
CA GLY A 20 2.09 -6.60 -5.61
C GLY A 20 2.61 -5.17 -5.71
N MET A 21 3.11 -4.73 -6.87
CA MET A 21 3.57 -3.35 -7.08
C MET A 21 2.38 -2.39 -7.12
N ILE A 22 1.28 -2.77 -7.78
CA ILE A 22 0.05 -1.94 -7.84
C ILE A 22 -0.53 -1.79 -6.43
N ILE A 23 -0.65 -2.88 -5.69
CA ILE A 23 -1.15 -2.87 -4.30
C ILE A 23 -0.26 -2.00 -3.40
N SER A 24 1.06 -2.13 -3.51
CA SER A 24 2.01 -1.35 -2.73
C SER A 24 1.92 0.15 -3.05
N ALA A 25 1.79 0.51 -4.34
CA ALA A 25 1.62 1.89 -4.75
C ALA A 25 0.31 2.49 -4.22
N LEU A 26 -0.79 1.73 -4.26
CA LEU A 26 -2.07 2.15 -3.68
C LEU A 26 -1.98 2.32 -2.16
N GLY A 27 -1.31 1.40 -1.46
CA GLY A 27 -1.09 1.48 -0.01
C GLY A 27 -0.29 2.72 0.39
N PHE A 28 0.77 3.03 -0.37
CA PHE A 28 1.57 4.24 -0.20
C PHE A 28 0.74 5.52 -0.43
N LEU A 29 -0.04 5.57 -1.51
CA LEU A 29 -0.90 6.73 -1.82
C LEU A 29 -1.97 6.95 -0.75
N LEU A 30 -2.56 5.86 -0.23
CA LEU A 30 -3.53 5.93 0.86
C LEU A 30 -2.86 6.46 2.14
N ALA A 31 -1.66 5.98 2.47
CA ALA A 31 -0.90 6.46 3.62
C ALA A 31 -0.56 7.95 3.49
N PHE A 32 -0.16 8.38 2.29
CA PHE A 32 0.13 9.78 2.01
C PHE A 32 -1.11 10.66 2.21
N PHE A 33 -2.25 10.23 1.69
CA PHE A 33 -3.51 10.95 1.87
C PHE A 33 -3.90 11.07 3.34
N VAL A 34 -3.78 9.98 4.10
CA VAL A 34 -4.09 9.98 5.54
C VAL A 34 -3.14 10.88 6.32
N VAL A 35 -1.83 10.83 6.07
CA VAL A 35 -0.88 11.73 6.74
C VAL A 35 -1.16 13.19 6.44
N GLN A 36 -1.48 13.53 5.17
CA GLN A 36 -1.87 14.89 4.79
C GLN A 36 -3.15 15.34 5.49
N LEU A 37 -4.12 14.43 5.66
CA LEU A 37 -5.34 14.73 6.40
C LEU A 37 -5.05 14.97 7.90
N LEU A 38 -4.22 14.13 8.51
CA LEU A 38 -3.78 14.31 9.90
C LEU A 38 -3.03 15.62 10.10
N GLU A 39 -2.21 16.04 9.13
CA GLU A 39 -1.48 17.30 9.17
C GLU A 39 -2.44 18.49 9.12
N ARG A 40 -3.42 18.47 8.21
CA ARG A 40 -4.48 19.50 8.14
C ARG A 40 -5.31 19.60 9.41
N LEU A 41 -5.52 18.49 10.10
CA LEU A 41 -6.22 18.43 11.39
C LEU A 41 -5.32 18.78 12.59
N GLY A 42 -4.01 19.01 12.38
CA GLY A 42 -3.05 19.29 13.43
C GLY A 42 -2.73 18.10 14.34
N LEU A 43 -3.14 16.89 13.96
CA LEU A 43 -2.95 15.66 14.74
C LEU A 43 -1.53 15.11 14.66
N THR A 44 -0.74 15.52 13.65
CA THR A 44 0.66 15.15 13.50
C THR A 44 1.55 15.65 14.63
N ARG A 45 1.10 16.66 15.40
CA ARG A 45 1.82 17.19 16.57
C ARG A 45 2.04 16.18 17.70
N GLY A 46 1.20 15.16 17.80
CA GLY A 46 1.34 14.08 18.79
C GLY A 46 2.24 12.93 18.32
N ILE A 47 2.71 12.95 17.08
CA ILE A 47 3.47 11.86 16.48
C ILE A 47 4.96 12.16 16.63
N TRP A 48 5.66 11.34 17.42
CA TRP A 48 7.08 11.56 17.71
C TRP A 48 7.97 11.41 16.46
N HIS A 49 7.74 10.37 15.65
CA HIS A 49 8.51 10.09 14.45
C HIS A 49 7.60 10.00 13.22
N LEU A 50 7.33 11.15 12.60
CA LEU A 50 6.45 11.23 11.43
C LEU A 50 6.87 10.31 10.26
N PRO A 51 8.16 10.18 9.89
CA PRO A 51 8.56 9.27 8.82
C PRO A 51 8.31 7.80 9.15
N LEU A 52 8.56 7.40 10.40
CA LEU A 52 8.37 6.02 10.86
C LEU A 52 6.88 5.66 10.89
N PHE A 53 6.04 6.61 11.34
CA PHE A 53 4.60 6.49 11.27
C PHE A 53 4.10 6.33 9.84
N PHE A 54 4.60 7.14 8.91
CA PHE A 54 4.24 7.04 7.49
C PHE A 54 4.60 5.69 6.87
N VAL A 55 5.81 5.18 7.17
CA VAL A 55 6.24 3.84 6.70
C VAL A 55 5.33 2.76 7.27
N ALA A 56 5.04 2.79 8.57
CA ALA A 56 4.14 1.82 9.21
C ALA A 56 2.73 1.86 8.58
N LEU A 57 2.22 3.07 8.31
CA LEU A 57 0.92 3.26 7.68
C LEU A 57 0.88 2.75 6.23
N SER A 58 1.96 2.97 5.48
CA SER A 58 2.12 2.46 4.11
C SER A 58 2.15 0.94 4.07
N VAL A 59 2.87 0.31 5.00
CA VAL A 59 2.91 -1.16 5.14
C VAL A 59 1.55 -1.70 5.55
N LEU A 60 0.90 -1.10 6.55
CA LEU A 60 -0.42 -1.51 7.03
C LEU A 60 -1.46 -1.47 5.89
N PHE A 61 -1.52 -0.37 5.14
CA PHE A 61 -2.45 -0.25 4.02
C PHE A 61 -2.07 -1.16 2.85
N GLY A 62 -0.79 -1.35 2.55
CA GLY A 62 -0.34 -2.34 1.57
C GLY A 62 -0.80 -3.75 1.92
N CYS A 63 -0.66 -4.16 3.18
CA CYS A 63 -1.13 -5.47 3.65
C CYS A 63 -2.66 -5.59 3.62
N LEU A 64 -3.40 -4.55 4.06
CA LEU A 64 -4.87 -4.54 4.03
C LEU A 64 -5.41 -4.66 2.60
N LEU A 65 -4.88 -3.86 1.68
CA LEU A 65 -5.25 -3.92 0.27
C LEU A 65 -4.83 -5.26 -0.33
N GLY A 66 -3.67 -5.79 0.05
CA GLY A 66 -3.22 -7.15 -0.26
C GLY A 66 -4.28 -8.20 0.08
N LEU A 67 -4.71 -8.22 1.33
CA LEU A 67 -5.71 -9.18 1.83
C LEU A 67 -7.09 -8.98 1.18
N ILE A 68 -7.47 -7.75 0.83
CA ILE A 68 -8.78 -7.46 0.21
C ILE A 68 -8.78 -7.87 -1.28
N PHE A 69 -7.72 -7.58 -2.02
CA PHE A 69 -7.67 -7.75 -3.48
C PHE A 69 -6.98 -9.03 -3.94
N ALA A 70 -6.21 -9.68 -3.07
CA ALA A 70 -5.49 -10.93 -3.34
C ALA A 70 -5.34 -11.74 -2.03
N PRO A 71 -6.45 -12.30 -1.49
CA PRO A 71 -6.44 -13.10 -0.28
C PRO A 71 -5.63 -14.40 -0.41
#